data_AF-A0A4Q3AUJ9-F1
#
_entry.id   AF-A0A4Q3AUJ9-F1
#
_cell.length_a   1.000
_cell.length_b   1.000
_cell.length_c   1.000
_cell.angle_alpha   90.00
_cell.angle_beta   90.00
_cell.angle_gamma   90.00
#
_symmetry.space_group_name_H-M   'P 1'
#
loop_
_entity.id
_entity.type
_entity.pdbx_description
1 polymer ?
#
loop_
_entity_poly.entity_id
_entity_poly.type
_entity_poly.pdbx_seq_one_letter_code
_entity_poly.pdbx_strand_id
1 'polypeptide(L)'
;MRTSVSLDEIRSAVRRGQRMAFLYGRERVVADFYMLAHAKKTGAFVVVAWCHEPVKAWRHFRYARIFDLEPIGPIDQYRPDFDPCDAQIRTIDCLGYAPQRRHS
;
A
#
# COMPACT_ATOMS: atom_id res chain seq x y z
N MET A 1 -21.91 -4.71 6.71
CA MET A 1 -21.22 -3.90 7.75
C MET A 1 -19.80 -3.71 7.27
N ARG A 2 -19.27 -2.47 7.24
CA ARG A 2 -17.88 -2.23 6.82
C ARG A 2 -16.97 -2.43 8.02
N THR A 3 -15.91 -3.19 7.83
CA THR A 3 -14.91 -3.50 8.84
C THR A 3 -13.76 -2.50 8.71
N SER A 4 -13.48 -1.78 9.78
CA SER A 4 -12.33 -0.88 9.85
C SER A 4 -11.04 -1.67 9.92
N VAL A 5 -9.99 -1.15 9.31
CA VAL A 5 -8.68 -1.78 9.26
C VAL A 5 -7.75 -1.11 10.27
N SER A 6 -7.00 -1.91 11.01
CA SER A 6 -5.96 -1.42 11.92
C SER A 6 -4.68 -1.02 11.17
N LEU A 7 -3.90 -0.12 11.77
CA LEU A 7 -2.61 0.27 11.19
C LEU A 7 -1.62 -0.91 11.12
N ASP A 8 -1.72 -1.85 12.06
CA ASP A 8 -0.86 -3.04 12.10
C ASP A 8 -1.18 -4.04 10.99
N GLU A 9 -2.44 -4.18 10.60
CA GLU A 9 -2.81 -4.97 9.42
C GLU A 9 -2.19 -4.40 8.14
N ILE A 10 -2.27 -3.08 7.95
CA ILE A 10 -1.64 -2.40 6.82
C ILE A 10 -0.12 -2.61 6.84
N ARG A 11 0.51 -2.41 8.01
CA ARG A 11 1.95 -2.60 8.18
C ARG A 11 2.35 -4.04 7.88
N SER A 12 1.57 -5.03 8.33
CA SER A 12 1.80 -6.45 8.06
C SER A 12 1.69 -6.75 6.56
N ALA A 13 0.67 -6.23 5.87
CA ALA A 13 0.47 -6.42 4.44
C ALA A 13 1.62 -5.85 3.59
N VAL A 14 2.08 -4.64 3.91
CA VAL A 14 3.25 -4.02 3.26
C VAL A 14 4.51 -4.86 3.50
N ARG A 15 4.80 -5.23 4.75
CA ARG A 15 6.00 -6.00 5.09
C ARG A 15 6.05 -7.38 4.44
N ARG A 16 4.88 -8.00 4.26
CA ARG A 16 4.75 -9.31 3.60
C ARG A 16 4.73 -9.20 2.07
N GLY A 17 4.70 -8.00 1.51
CA GLY A 17 4.59 -7.79 0.07
C GLY A 17 3.31 -8.41 -0.49
N GLN A 18 2.16 -7.98 0.03
CA GLN A 18 0.87 -8.56 -0.35
C GLN A 18 0.09 -7.70 -1.34
N ARG A 19 -0.60 -8.40 -2.26
CA ARG A 19 -1.72 -7.88 -3.03
C ARG A 19 -2.98 -7.95 -2.16
N MET A 20 -3.65 -6.81 -2.05
CA MET A 20 -4.81 -6.63 -1.19
C MET A 20 -6.03 -6.21 -2.00
N ALA A 21 -7.19 -6.75 -1.65
CA ALA A 21 -8.49 -6.21 -2.03
C ALA A 21 -9.05 -5.40 -0.85
N PHE A 22 -9.63 -4.23 -1.11
CA PHE A 22 -10.24 -3.42 -0.06
C PHE A 22 -11.30 -2.46 -0.63
N LEU A 23 -12.12 -1.90 0.24
CA LEU A 23 -13.00 -0.79 -0.10
C LEU A 23 -12.33 0.55 0.21
N TYR A 24 -12.42 1.48 -0.74
CA TYR A 24 -12.01 2.87 -0.58
C TYR A 24 -13.16 3.81 -0.95
N GLY A 25 -13.86 4.35 0.06
CA GLY A 25 -15.09 5.11 -0.17
C GLY A 25 -16.24 4.20 -0.63
N ARG A 26 -16.59 4.22 -1.92
CA ARG A 26 -17.57 3.30 -2.54
C ARG A 26 -16.94 2.36 -3.57
N GLU A 27 -15.65 2.51 -3.82
CA GLU A 27 -14.89 1.78 -4.83
C GLU A 27 -14.26 0.51 -4.21
N ARG A 28 -14.38 -0.64 -4.87
CA ARG A 28 -13.56 -1.82 -4.58
C ARG A 28 -12.25 -1.67 -5.33
N VAL A 29 -11.15 -1.82 -4.61
CA VAL A 29 -9.79 -1.63 -5.13
C VAL A 29 -9.01 -2.92 -4.94
N VAL A 30 -8.24 -3.28 -5.95
CA VAL A 30 -7.22 -4.33 -5.87
C VAL A 30 -5.88 -3.66 -6.10
N ALA A 31 -4.96 -3.75 -5.14
CA ALA A 31 -3.66 -3.10 -5.25
C ALA A 31 -2.55 -3.89 -4.55
N ASP A 32 -1.35 -3.79 -5.10
CA ASP A 32 -0.12 -4.28 -4.50
C ASP A 32 0.38 -3.22 -3.51
N PHE A 33 0.54 -3.58 -2.23
CA PHE A 33 0.97 -2.65 -1.19
C PHE A 33 2.50 -2.56 -1.15
N TYR A 34 3.05 -1.40 -1.52
CA TYR A 34 4.50 -1.19 -1.61
C TYR A 34 5.08 -0.53 -0.36
N MET A 35 4.38 0.47 0.17
CA MET A 35 4.94 1.29 1.25
C MET A 35 3.83 1.89 2.11
N LEU A 36 4.09 1.97 3.41
CA LEU A 36 3.34 2.78 4.34
C LEU A 36 4.17 4.04 4.65
N ALA A 37 3.60 5.21 4.39
CA ALA A 37 4.23 6.51 4.61
C ALA A 37 3.39 7.38 5.53
N HIS A 38 3.99 8.45 6.06
CA HIS A 38 3.27 9.44 6.87
C HIS A 38 3.41 10.83 6.24
N ALA A 39 2.27 11.39 5.84
CA ALA A 39 2.18 12.66 5.16
C ALA A 39 2.44 13.82 6.14
N LYS A 40 3.64 14.43 6.09
CA LYS A 40 4.07 15.43 7.09
C LYS A 40 3.14 16.64 7.25
N LYS A 41 2.49 17.10 6.17
CA LYS A 41 1.59 18.26 6.24
C LYS A 41 0.28 17.97 6.97
N THR A 42 -0.20 16.73 6.92
CA THR A 42 -1.54 16.36 7.42
C THR A 42 -1.51 15.39 8.60
N GLY A 43 -0.35 14.81 8.92
CA GLY A 43 -0.23 13.76 9.94
C GLY A 43 -0.89 12.44 9.56
N ALA A 44 -1.26 12.26 8.28
CA ALA A 44 -2.00 11.08 7.85
C ALA A 44 -1.07 9.95 7.44
N PHE A 45 -1.36 8.71 7.84
CA PHE A 45 -0.72 7.54 7.25
C PHE A 45 -1.34 7.21 5.88
N VAL A 46 -0.48 6.95 4.91
CA VAL A 46 -0.81 6.74 3.51
C VAL A 46 -0.12 5.47 3.01
N VAL A 47 -0.89 4.60 2.36
CA VAL A 47 -0.36 3.45 1.63
C VAL A 47 -0.07 3.88 0.20
N VAL A 48 1.17 3.67 -0.23
CA VAL A 48 1.58 3.78 -1.63
C VAL A 48 1.44 2.39 -2.24
N ALA A 49 0.65 2.30 -3.30
CA ALA A 49 0.31 1.02 -3.90
C ALA A 49 0.19 1.12 -5.41
N TRP A 50 0.53 0.04 -6.09
CA TRP A 50 0.19 -0.13 -7.51
C TRP A 50 -1.22 -0.71 -7.60
N CYS A 51 -2.16 0.10 -8.06
CA CYS A 51 -3.55 -0.28 -8.25
C CYS A 51 -3.68 -1.11 -9.53
N HIS A 52 -4.38 -2.25 -9.47
CA HIS A 52 -4.75 -3.09 -10.61
C HIS A 52 -6.18 -2.80 -11.07
N GLU A 53 -7.07 -2.58 -10.09
CA GLU A 53 -8.48 -2.27 -10.31
C GLU A 53 -8.93 -1.10 -9.40
N PRO A 54 -9.76 -0.19 -9.91
CA PRO A 54 -10.36 -0.20 -11.26
C PRO A 54 -9.48 0.41 -12.35
N VAL A 55 -8.39 1.09 -11.98
CA VAL A 55 -7.44 1.69 -12.93
C VAL A 55 -6.02 1.27 -12.57
N LYS A 56 -5.26 0.87 -13.60
CA LYS A 56 -3.85 0.50 -13.49
C LYS A 56 -2.96 1.72 -13.30
N ALA A 57 -2.66 2.08 -12.06
CA ALA A 57 -1.87 3.27 -11.73
C ALA A 57 -1.26 3.22 -10.32
N TRP A 58 -0.20 3.99 -10.11
CA TRP A 58 0.26 4.33 -8.77
C TRP A 58 -0.79 5.17 -8.05
N ARG A 59 -1.17 4.77 -6.84
CA ARG A 59 -2.17 5.46 -6.02
C ARG A 59 -1.73 5.56 -4.56
N HIS A 60 -2.20 6.65 -3.95
CA HIS A 60 -2.00 6.97 -2.54
C HIS A 60 -3.32 6.80 -1.79
N PHE A 61 -3.35 5.88 -0.83
CA PHE A 61 -4.55 5.57 -0.05
C PHE A 61 -4.35 5.99 1.41
N ARG A 62 -5.14 6.96 1.89
CA ARG A 62 -5.19 7.24 3.34
C ARG A 62 -5.70 6.01 4.09
N TYR A 63 -4.92 5.49 5.03
CA TYR A 63 -5.24 4.23 5.73
C TYR A 63 -6.63 4.27 6.37
N ALA A 64 -6.98 5.39 7.01
CA ALA A 64 -8.25 5.59 7.71
C ALA A 64 -9.50 5.52 6.82
N ARG A 65 -9.32 5.44 5.49
CA ARG A 65 -10.40 5.31 4.50
C ARG A 65 -10.43 3.93 3.83
N ILE A 66 -9.56 3.02 4.24
CA ILE A 66 -9.51 1.62 3.79
C ILE A 66 -10.43 0.80 4.71
N PHE A 67 -11.33 0.03 4.10
CA PHE A 67 -12.26 -0.87 4.79
C PHE A 67 -12.24 -2.24 4.14
N ASP A 68 -12.66 -3.27 4.88
CA ASP A 68 -12.84 -4.64 4.37
C ASP A 68 -11.58 -5.15 3.61
N LEU A 69 -10.43 -5.05 4.29
CA LEU A 69 -9.12 -5.44 3.77
C LEU A 69 -8.98 -6.96 3.72
N GLU A 70 -8.61 -7.48 2.57
CA GLU A 70 -8.51 -8.91 2.31
C GLU A 70 -7.24 -9.22 1.50
N PRO A 71 -6.39 -10.16 1.95
CA PRO A 71 -5.23 -10.57 1.16
C PRO A 71 -5.66 -11.46 -0.01
N ILE A 72 -5.25 -11.10 -1.23
CA ILE A 72 -5.52 -11.92 -2.43
C ILE A 72 -4.32 -12.82 -2.77
N GLY A 73 -3.11 -12.40 -2.39
CA GLY A 73 -1.89 -13.16 -2.68
C GLY A 73 -0.62 -12.34 -2.46
N PRO A 74 0.56 -12.92 -2.72
CA PRO A 74 1.80 -12.16 -2.76
C PRO A 74 1.85 -11.23 -3.97
N ILE A 75 2.72 -10.22 -3.92
CA ILE A 75 3.11 -9.44 -5.09
C ILE A 75 4.04 -10.32 -5.94
N ASP A 76 3.57 -10.68 -7.14
CA ASP A 76 4.32 -11.54 -8.06
C ASP A 76 5.62 -10.89 -8.56
N GLN A 77 5.58 -9.58 -8.82
CA GLN A 77 6.71 -8.81 -9.30
C GLN A 77 6.63 -7.36 -8.79
N TYR A 78 7.71 -6.91 -8.15
CA TYR A 78 7.86 -5.49 -7.84
C TYR A 78 8.12 -4.69 -9.10
N ARG A 79 7.38 -3.60 -9.25
CA ARG A 79 7.45 -2.71 -10.40
C ARG A 79 8.75 -1.89 -10.36
N PRO A 80 9.52 -1.85 -11.47
CA PRO A 80 10.81 -1.15 -11.51
C PRO A 80 10.66 0.37 -11.48
N ASP A 81 9.49 0.90 -11.82
CA ASP A 81 9.15 2.32 -11.79
C ASP A 81 8.69 2.81 -10.40
N PHE A 82 8.81 1.98 -9.35
CA PHE A 82 8.56 2.42 -7.98
C PHE A 82 9.71 3.30 -7.48
N ASP A 83 9.43 4.59 -7.28
CA ASP A 83 10.35 5.52 -6.64
C ASP A 83 9.92 5.79 -5.17
N PRO A 84 10.67 5.26 -4.17
CA PRO A 84 10.37 5.51 -2.76
C PRO A 84 10.69 6.94 -2.31
N CYS A 85 11.37 7.72 -3.15
CA CYS A 85 11.83 9.09 -2.91
C CYS A 85 10.97 10.14 -3.61
N ASP A 86 9.80 9.76 -4.16
CA ASP A 86 8.86 10.71 -4.77
C ASP A 86 8.61 11.90 -3.82
N ALA A 87 8.79 13.13 -4.33
CA ALA A 87 8.71 14.36 -3.55
C ALA A 87 7.35 14.59 -2.86
N GLN A 88 6.29 13.92 -3.31
CA GLN A 88 4.97 13.95 -2.65
C GLN A 88 4.92 13.09 -1.38
N ILE A 89 5.90 12.21 -1.18
CA ILE A 89 5.97 11.23 -0.12
C ILE A 89 7.18 11.54 0.77
N ARG A 90 6.94 11.74 2.07
CA ARG A 90 8.01 11.71 3.07
C ARG A 90 7.92 10.38 3.79
N THR A 91 8.88 9.52 3.51
CA THR A 91 8.99 8.16 4.05
C THR A 91 9.12 8.22 5.57
N ILE A 92 8.20 7.57 6.28
CA ILE A 92 8.25 7.42 7.75
C ILE A 92 7.93 5.95 8.02
N ASP A 93 8.76 5.08 7.48
CA ASP A 93 9.15 3.77 8.04
C ASP A 93 9.92 3.03 6.93
N CYS A 94 11.23 3.27 6.84
CA CYS A 94 12.11 2.49 5.97
C CYS A 94 12.39 1.08 6.54
N LEU A 95 11.67 0.62 7.58
CA LEU A 95 11.87 -0.70 8.21
C LEU A 95 11.19 -1.86 7.44
N GLY A 96 10.53 -1.56 6.31
CA GLY A 96 9.74 -2.54 5.56
C GLY A 96 9.98 -2.52 4.05
N TYR A 97 11.11 -1.98 3.57
CA TYR A 97 11.50 -2.23 2.18
C TYR A 97 11.64 -3.75 2.02
N ALA A 98 10.67 -4.39 1.38
CA ALA A 98 10.81 -5.79 1.01
C ALA A 98 12.08 -5.86 0.14
N PRO A 99 13.14 -6.55 0.58
CA PRO A 99 14.38 -6.56 -0.17
C PRO A 99 14.05 -7.09 -1.56
N GLN A 100 14.42 -6.33 -2.59
CA GLN A 100 14.51 -6.85 -3.94
C GLN A 100 15.37 -8.10 -3.82
N ARG A 101 14.76 -9.29 -3.94
CA ARG A 101 15.53 -10.53 -4.09
C ARG A 101 16.28 -10.36 -5.39
N ARG A 102 17.54 -9.93 -5.27
CA ARG A 102 18.51 -10.01 -6.36
C ARG A 102 18.60 -11.49 -6.70
N HIS A 103 17.97 -11.87 -7.81
CA HIS A 103 18.35 -13.09 -8.48
C HIS A 103 19.76 -12.82 -9.03
N SER A 104 20.75 -13.35 -8.31
CA SER A 104 22.10 -13.60 -8.81
C SER A 104 22.06 -14.72 -9.85
#